data_AF-A0A8J4C432-F1
#
_entry.id   AF-A0A8J4C432-F1
#
_cell.length_a   1.000
_cell.length_b   1.000
_cell.length_c   1.000
_cell.angle_alpha   90.00
_cell.angle_beta   90.00
_cell.angle_gamma   90.00
#
_symmetry.space_group_name_H-M   'P 1'
#
loop_
_entity.id
_entity.type
_entity.pdbx_description
1 polymer ?
#
loop_
_entity_poly.entity_id
_entity_poly.type
_entity_poly.pdbx_seq_one_letter_code
_entity_poly.pdbx_strand_id
1 'polypeptide(L)'
;MIGATVTDRHGPTCSVSRRFDAGGRRLVILVAHWFHWVLLMAFKAHAGSSFNVYLYANLSVAADPARLAVMSEYILRIAPGSRPIDIATQPTARQLADAAGFVIPANKAAYFETEGILSNQQKVTDLVALVRRGGALVLVDGFDGLTNTFLPLLTVMLGSSPDCRMVGIHDTVRVRLRIDGGYFNDLAPRLSVKQGQGASGITCRSGRPIYSWYTAGRVQLAVAWYWSLGRGAIYWIGSGFLMPPQLDGYEEVMGAALRTAADMIFSPNVSKPVPSPDVSFLGKTPPARRTQPPPPPPPPPPPPMLREPPPPPTPLPNPSPPPPPLMPPLAARPAPPSPPPPPRPLAPAQPTPPPPPPPPPPPHNSSPPPLLLPPHPSPSPPLPPSQPLPLPPPPLHTFPPAPLSPPPPSPQPASPPPTSSPPPPPSPLSPFHPFPPPPTPPPPPPPPPPSPPPLPPPPPSPLPPPSPPPPPSPSPPSQPFPPPPPPPPPPPPPPPSPPPPLLPPPSPLPPPSPPPPPSPLPPSQPFPPPPPPPPPPPPPPPSPPPPLLPPPSPSPPPSPPPPPSPLPPSQPFPPPPPPPPPPPPPP
;
A
#
# COMPACT_ATOMS: atom_id res chain seq x y z
N MET A 1 -6.58 4.94 47.04
CA MET A 1 -5.19 5.16 47.49
C MET A 1 -4.55 3.79 47.63
N ILE A 2 -3.63 3.46 46.73
CA ILE A 2 -2.93 2.16 46.73
C ILE A 2 -1.51 2.46 47.23
N GLY A 3 -1.16 1.87 48.37
CA GLY A 3 0.16 1.99 48.99
C GLY A 3 1.16 1.02 48.37
N ALA A 4 2.39 1.50 48.17
CA ALA A 4 3.55 0.68 47.88
C ALA A 4 4.56 0.89 49.01
N THR A 5 4.79 -0.16 49.79
CA THR A 5 5.81 -0.26 50.83
C THR A 5 7.12 -0.70 50.19
N VAL A 6 8.16 0.13 50.31
CA VAL A 6 9.56 -0.25 50.01
C VAL A 6 10.33 -0.15 51.30
N THR A 7 10.80 -1.28 51.82
CA THR A 7 11.75 -1.36 52.92
C THR A 7 13.17 -1.23 52.37
N ASP A 8 13.89 -0.19 52.78
CA ASP A 8 15.32 -0.03 52.51
C ASP A 8 16.10 0.08 53.84
N ARG A 9 17.29 -0.54 53.84
CA ARG A 9 18.17 -0.76 55.00
C ARG A 9 19.33 0.24 54.94
N HIS A 10 19.47 1.03 56.01
CA HIS A 10 20.68 1.73 56.47
C HIS A 10 21.31 2.83 55.60
N GLY A 11 21.01 4.08 55.96
CA GLY A 11 21.84 5.27 55.71
C GLY A 11 21.35 6.46 56.55
N PRO A 12 22.24 7.32 57.10
CA PRO A 12 21.84 8.40 58.00
C PRO A 12 21.14 9.54 57.24
N THR A 13 19.88 9.77 57.55
CA THR A 13 19.09 10.88 57.02
C THR A 13 19.40 12.19 57.75
N CYS A 14 20.03 13.15 57.05
CA CYS A 14 19.92 14.57 57.37
C CYS A 14 18.52 15.06 57.01
N SER A 15 17.70 15.36 58.01
CA SER A 15 16.36 15.94 57.82
C SER A 15 16.44 17.48 57.82
N VAL A 16 16.42 18.09 56.63
CA VAL A 16 16.25 19.54 56.47
C VAL A 16 14.76 19.81 56.26
N SER A 17 14.08 20.19 57.33
CA SER A 17 12.66 20.55 57.31
C SER A 17 12.49 22.00 56.80
N ARG A 18 12.43 22.20 55.48
CA ARG A 18 12.00 23.49 54.89
C ARG A 18 10.47 23.55 54.84
N ARG A 19 9.88 24.38 55.71
CA ARG A 19 8.50 24.85 55.56
C ARG A 19 8.43 25.74 54.32
N PHE A 20 7.79 25.26 53.25
CA PHE A 20 7.39 26.10 52.13
C PHE A 20 5.96 26.59 52.36
N ASP A 21 5.85 27.91 52.57
CA ASP A 21 4.59 28.65 52.65
C ASP A 21 3.70 28.41 51.42
N ALA A 22 2.39 28.44 51.65
CA ALA A 22 1.35 28.11 50.66
C ALA A 22 1.39 28.98 49.38
N GLY A 23 2.08 30.13 49.41
CA GLY A 23 2.31 30.98 48.23
C GLY A 23 3.28 30.39 47.20
N GLY A 24 4.26 29.59 47.63
CA GLY A 24 5.28 29.01 46.73
C GLY A 24 4.78 27.84 45.89
N ARG A 25 3.76 27.11 46.36
CA ARG A 25 3.22 25.92 45.67
C ARG A 25 2.46 26.28 44.39
N ARG A 26 1.81 27.45 44.35
CA ARG A 26 1.12 27.92 43.13
C ARG A 26 2.12 28.31 42.03
N LEU A 27 3.25 28.91 42.38
CA LEU A 27 4.29 29.25 41.41
C LEU A 27 4.99 27.99 40.87
N VAL A 28 5.29 27.00 41.71
CA VAL A 28 5.91 25.74 41.26
C VAL A 28 4.98 24.93 40.34
N ILE A 29 3.67 24.91 40.61
CA ILE A 29 2.70 24.23 39.73
C ILE A 29 2.57 24.96 38.38
N LEU A 30 2.54 26.30 38.37
CA LEU A 30 2.50 27.07 37.12
C LEU A 30 3.77 26.91 36.29
N VAL A 31 4.95 26.90 36.93
CA VAL A 31 6.23 26.66 36.24
C VAL A 31 6.30 25.24 35.72
N ALA A 32 5.84 24.22 36.47
CA ALA A 32 5.81 22.84 36.00
C ALA A 32 4.83 22.64 34.84
N HIS A 33 3.67 23.30 34.86
CA HIS A 33 2.72 23.27 33.75
C HIS A 33 3.29 23.98 32.51
N TRP A 34 3.93 25.14 32.69
CA TRP A 34 4.58 25.86 31.61
C TRP A 34 5.74 25.05 31.03
N PHE A 35 6.57 24.43 31.86
CA PHE A 35 7.65 23.54 31.40
C PHE A 35 7.10 22.30 30.70
N HIS A 36 6.00 21.70 31.18
CA HIS A 36 5.35 20.58 30.51
C HIS A 36 4.78 20.98 29.14
N TRP A 37 4.15 22.15 29.03
CA TRP A 37 3.68 22.68 27.75
C TRP A 37 4.83 23.05 26.81
N VAL A 38 5.88 23.69 27.30
CA VAL A 38 7.09 24.02 26.51
C VAL A 38 7.82 22.75 26.09
N LEU A 39 7.89 21.72 26.95
CA LEU A 39 8.47 20.42 26.64
C LEU A 39 7.60 19.66 25.61
N LEU A 40 6.27 19.66 25.75
CA LEU A 40 5.35 19.09 24.76
C LEU A 40 5.41 19.83 23.41
N MET A 41 5.61 21.15 23.41
CA MET A 41 5.82 21.93 22.18
C MET A 41 7.22 21.69 21.60
N ALA A 42 8.25 21.52 22.43
CA ALA A 42 9.62 21.20 21.97
C ALA A 42 9.73 19.77 21.42
N PHE A 43 8.96 18.82 21.96
CA PHE A 43 8.83 17.47 21.39
C PHE A 43 7.99 17.47 20.09
N LYS A 44 7.03 18.39 19.93
CA LYS A 44 6.34 18.62 18.64
C LYS A 44 7.19 19.38 17.62
N ALA A 45 8.23 20.09 18.05
CA ALA A 45 9.14 20.84 17.19
C ALA A 45 10.19 19.98 16.48
N HIS A 46 10.29 18.68 16.82
CA HIS A 46 10.90 17.68 15.92
C HIS A 46 9.85 17.21 14.89
N ALA A 47 9.07 18.14 14.33
CA ALA A 47 8.36 17.90 13.10
C ALA A 47 9.45 17.55 12.08
N GLY A 48 9.55 16.26 11.74
CA GLY A 48 10.57 15.74 10.83
C GLY A 48 10.70 16.64 9.61
N SER A 49 11.92 16.78 9.09
CA SER A 49 12.21 17.53 7.87
C SER A 49 11.14 17.23 6.82
N SER A 50 10.51 18.26 6.26
CA SER A 50 9.43 18.03 5.31
C SER A 50 9.94 17.23 4.10
N PHE A 51 9.19 16.22 3.67
CA PHE A 51 9.63 15.32 2.60
C PHE A 51 8.53 15.11 1.55
N ASN A 52 8.94 14.92 0.30
CA ASN A 52 8.01 14.71 -0.80
C ASN A 52 7.57 13.25 -0.88
N VAL A 53 6.28 13.04 -1.17
CA VAL A 53 5.71 11.74 -1.50
C VAL A 53 4.96 11.91 -2.80
N TYR A 54 5.33 11.17 -3.84
CA TYR A 54 4.56 11.19 -5.07
C TYR A 54 3.39 10.21 -4.97
N LEU A 55 2.19 10.66 -5.34
CA LEU A 55 1.00 9.83 -5.41
C LEU A 55 0.60 9.69 -6.89
N TYR A 56 0.63 8.47 -7.40
CA TYR A 56 0.29 8.22 -8.80
C TYR A 56 -1.22 8.39 -9.04
N ALA A 57 -1.56 9.45 -9.77
CA ALA A 57 -2.91 9.97 -9.96
C ALA A 57 -3.46 9.75 -11.38
N ASN A 58 -2.95 8.74 -12.10
CA ASN A 58 -3.50 8.36 -13.39
C ASN A 58 -4.84 7.63 -13.20
N LEU A 59 -5.94 8.28 -13.58
CA LEU A 59 -7.30 7.77 -13.35
C LEU A 59 -7.62 6.49 -14.13
N SER A 60 -6.85 6.16 -15.17
CA SER A 60 -6.96 4.88 -15.87
C SER A 60 -6.45 3.71 -15.00
N VAL A 61 -5.58 3.99 -14.02
CA VAL A 61 -4.99 2.98 -13.12
C VAL A 61 -5.59 3.04 -11.71
N ALA A 62 -5.71 4.25 -11.15
CA ALA A 62 -6.02 4.52 -9.73
C ALA A 62 -7.51 4.47 -9.33
N ALA A 63 -8.38 4.06 -10.25
CA ALA A 63 -9.84 4.06 -10.17
C ALA A 63 -10.56 5.40 -10.10
N ASP A 64 -10.31 6.27 -9.14
CA ASP A 64 -11.11 7.49 -9.01
C ASP A 64 -10.43 8.64 -8.23
N PRO A 65 -10.90 9.90 -8.44
CA PRO A 65 -10.39 11.05 -7.69
C PRO A 65 -10.68 11.00 -6.19
N ALA A 66 -11.80 10.39 -5.75
CA ALA A 66 -12.15 10.39 -4.33
C ALA A 66 -11.19 9.51 -3.51
N ARG A 67 -10.80 8.35 -4.04
CA ARG A 67 -9.75 7.51 -3.42
C ARG A 67 -8.42 8.25 -3.35
N LEU A 68 -8.02 8.96 -4.40
CA LEU A 68 -6.78 9.74 -4.40
C LEU A 68 -6.81 10.83 -3.34
N ALA A 69 -7.93 11.56 -3.20
CA ALA A 69 -8.11 12.56 -2.16
C ALA A 69 -7.99 11.94 -0.76
N VAL A 70 -8.65 10.81 -0.52
CA VAL A 70 -8.58 10.05 0.74
C VAL A 70 -7.14 9.59 1.03
N MET A 71 -6.43 9.04 0.05
CA MET A 71 -5.04 8.63 0.21
C MET A 71 -4.12 9.81 0.51
N SER A 72 -4.31 10.94 -0.15
CA SER A 72 -3.55 12.18 0.09
C SER A 72 -3.78 12.72 1.50
N GLU A 73 -5.04 12.78 1.94
CA GLU A 73 -5.41 13.16 3.31
C GLU A 73 -4.76 12.23 4.33
N TYR A 74 -4.77 10.92 4.08
CA TYR A 74 -4.09 9.98 4.95
C TYR A 74 -2.60 10.22 4.98
N ILE A 75 -1.91 10.28 3.84
CA ILE A 75 -0.45 10.52 3.82
C ILE A 75 -0.07 11.73 4.70
N LEU A 76 -0.81 12.84 4.59
CA LEU A 76 -0.63 14.02 5.45
C LEU A 76 -0.84 13.72 6.94
N ARG A 77 -1.90 12.99 7.28
CA ARG A 77 -2.29 12.65 8.65
C ARG A 77 -1.34 11.65 9.32
N ILE A 78 -1.01 10.57 8.64
CA ILE A 78 -0.28 9.41 9.17
C ILE A 78 1.22 9.47 8.93
N ALA A 79 1.72 10.39 8.10
CA ALA A 79 3.14 10.64 7.93
C ALA A 79 3.40 12.15 8.07
N PRO A 80 3.43 12.67 9.32
CA PRO A 80 3.64 14.10 9.56
C PRO A 80 4.93 14.61 8.91
N GLY A 81 4.87 15.77 8.26
CA GLY A 81 5.97 16.33 7.47
C GLY A 81 5.97 15.90 6.00
N SER A 82 5.15 14.92 5.62
CA SER A 82 4.98 14.56 4.21
C SER A 82 4.30 15.67 3.41
N ARG A 83 4.64 15.74 2.12
CA ARG A 83 4.00 16.57 1.10
C ARG A 83 3.57 15.66 -0.04
N PRO A 84 2.33 15.14 -0.05
CA PRO A 84 1.83 14.37 -1.17
C PRO A 84 1.72 15.26 -2.41
N ILE A 85 2.24 14.77 -3.53
CA ILE A 85 2.20 15.43 -4.84
C ILE A 85 1.56 14.46 -5.83
N ASP A 86 0.36 14.79 -6.29
CA ASP A 86 -0.35 14.02 -7.29
C ASP A 86 0.34 14.13 -8.65
N ILE A 87 0.55 12.99 -9.31
CA ILE A 87 1.23 12.94 -10.61
C ILE A 87 0.60 11.89 -11.53
N ALA A 88 0.27 12.27 -12.76
CA ALA A 88 -0.42 11.39 -13.71
C ALA A 88 0.51 10.40 -14.45
N THR A 89 1.83 10.56 -14.31
CA THR A 89 2.85 9.71 -14.93
C THR A 89 3.92 9.35 -13.91
N GLN A 90 4.75 8.34 -14.16
CA GLN A 90 5.86 8.02 -13.28
C GLN A 90 6.77 9.26 -13.08
N PRO A 91 7.11 9.65 -11.84
CA PRO A 91 8.03 10.75 -11.62
C PRO A 91 9.39 10.50 -12.24
N THR A 92 10.01 11.56 -12.76
CA THR A 92 11.35 11.52 -13.35
C THR A 92 12.41 11.13 -12.32
N ALA A 93 13.58 10.65 -12.76
CA ALA A 93 14.72 10.35 -11.90
C ALA A 93 15.04 11.49 -10.90
N ARG A 94 14.98 12.76 -11.35
CA ARG A 94 15.24 13.94 -10.51
C ARG A 94 14.16 14.15 -9.45
N GLN A 95 12.88 14.06 -9.84
CA GLN A 95 11.78 14.14 -8.89
C GLN A 95 11.87 13.00 -7.87
N LEU A 96 12.12 11.79 -8.36
CA LEU A 96 12.33 10.66 -7.49
C LEU A 96 13.51 10.91 -6.57
N ALA A 97 14.65 11.48 -6.98
CA ALA A 97 15.84 11.74 -6.13
C ALA A 97 15.51 12.43 -4.79
N ASP A 98 14.57 13.36 -4.79
CA ASP A 98 14.21 14.20 -3.64
C ASP A 98 12.97 13.67 -2.88
N ALA A 99 12.43 12.50 -3.27
CA ALA A 99 11.26 11.90 -2.65
C ALA A 99 11.62 10.92 -1.52
N ALA A 100 10.83 10.90 -0.45
CA ALA A 100 10.86 9.80 0.51
C ALA A 100 10.17 8.54 -0.04
N GLY A 101 9.13 8.72 -0.86
CA GLY A 101 8.42 7.58 -1.42
C GLY A 101 7.57 7.91 -2.63
N PHE A 102 7.12 6.84 -3.27
CA PHE A 102 6.21 6.85 -4.40
C PHE A 102 5.10 5.82 -4.16
N VAL A 103 3.86 6.28 -4.19
CA VAL A 103 2.66 5.46 -3.91
C VAL A 103 1.90 5.25 -5.21
N ILE A 104 1.66 3.97 -5.56
CA ILE A 104 0.99 3.56 -6.78
C ILE A 104 -0.28 2.76 -6.41
N PRO A 105 -1.46 3.39 -6.41
CA PRO A 105 -2.71 2.67 -6.39
C PRO A 105 -3.00 2.06 -7.77
N ALA A 106 -3.38 0.78 -7.81
CA ALA A 106 -3.87 0.14 -9.03
C ALA A 106 -5.08 -0.75 -8.73
N ASN A 107 -6.13 -0.60 -9.53
CA ASN A 107 -7.32 -1.47 -9.46
C ASN A 107 -8.20 -1.40 -10.72
N LYS A 108 -7.86 -0.56 -11.71
CA LYS A 108 -8.52 -0.53 -13.04
C LYS A 108 -7.66 -1.11 -14.15
N ALA A 109 -6.47 -0.53 -14.32
CA ALA A 109 -5.52 -0.95 -15.33
C ALA A 109 -4.17 -1.27 -14.69
N ALA A 110 -3.30 -1.95 -15.44
CA ALA A 110 -1.96 -2.23 -14.98
C ALA A 110 -1.06 -1.00 -15.13
N TYR A 111 -0.45 -0.58 -14.01
CA TYR A 111 0.60 0.45 -14.00
C TYR A 111 1.73 0.11 -14.98
N PHE A 112 2.15 -1.16 -14.97
CA PHE A 112 3.26 -1.65 -15.79
C PHE A 112 3.04 -1.42 -17.29
N GLU A 113 1.82 -1.66 -17.76
CA GLU A 113 1.43 -1.47 -19.16
C GLU A 113 1.20 0.02 -19.47
N THR A 114 0.47 0.72 -18.59
CA THR A 114 0.11 2.13 -18.77
C THR A 114 1.35 3.03 -18.88
N GLU A 115 2.38 2.76 -18.07
CA GLU A 115 3.63 3.50 -18.11
C GLU A 115 4.60 2.98 -19.18
N GLY A 116 4.26 1.92 -19.92
CA GLY A 116 5.15 1.34 -20.92
C GLY A 116 6.47 0.85 -20.32
N ILE A 117 6.42 0.23 -19.14
CA ILE A 117 7.63 -0.17 -18.41
C ILE A 117 8.47 -1.18 -19.21
N LEU A 118 7.81 -2.05 -19.97
CA LEU A 118 8.48 -3.03 -20.83
C LEU A 118 9.34 -2.37 -21.93
N SER A 119 8.86 -1.26 -22.51
CA SER A 119 9.56 -0.54 -23.57
C SER A 119 10.52 0.53 -23.05
N ASN A 120 10.46 0.86 -21.75
CA ASN A 120 11.29 1.89 -21.13
C ASN A 120 11.96 1.38 -19.83
N GLN A 121 13.10 0.72 -19.99
CA GLN A 121 13.88 0.20 -18.87
C GLN A 121 14.44 1.30 -17.94
N GLN A 122 14.53 2.56 -18.41
CA GLN A 122 14.95 3.66 -17.56
C GLN A 122 13.96 3.88 -16.42
N LYS A 123 12.66 3.73 -16.67
CA LYS A 123 11.63 3.85 -15.64
C LYS A 123 11.81 2.86 -14.49
N VAL A 124 12.13 1.60 -14.81
CA VAL A 124 12.47 0.59 -13.79
C VAL A 124 13.72 1.02 -13.03
N THR A 125 14.74 1.46 -13.75
CA THR A 125 16.03 1.87 -13.17
C THR A 125 15.84 3.01 -12.16
N ASP A 126 14.99 3.98 -12.48
CA ASP A 126 14.67 5.11 -11.61
C ASP A 126 13.93 4.66 -10.33
N LEU A 127 12.99 3.71 -10.46
CA LEU A 127 12.30 3.11 -9.31
C LEU A 127 13.25 2.27 -8.44
N VAL A 128 14.13 1.48 -9.05
CA VAL A 128 15.16 0.72 -8.33
C VAL A 128 16.13 1.66 -7.62
N ALA A 129 16.52 2.77 -8.25
CA ALA A 129 17.38 3.79 -7.65
C ALA A 129 16.71 4.47 -6.44
N LEU A 130 15.42 4.82 -6.55
CA LEU A 130 14.59 5.30 -5.43
C LEU A 130 14.65 4.35 -4.23
N VAL A 131 14.38 3.07 -4.45
CA VAL A 131 14.31 2.12 -3.34
C VAL A 131 15.70 1.84 -2.78
N ARG A 132 16.71 1.62 -3.64
CA ARG A 132 18.08 1.30 -3.20
C ARG A 132 18.69 2.39 -2.31
N ARG A 133 18.39 3.67 -2.57
CA ARG A 133 18.93 4.78 -1.76
C ARG A 133 18.24 4.98 -0.41
N GLY A 134 17.11 4.31 -0.15
CA GLY A 134 16.37 4.44 1.11
C GLY A 134 14.88 4.75 0.95
N GLY A 135 14.39 4.94 -0.27
CA GLY A 135 12.99 5.30 -0.52
C GLY A 135 12.00 4.14 -0.32
N ALA A 136 10.74 4.48 -0.15
CA ALA A 136 9.62 3.53 -0.14
C ALA A 136 8.88 3.55 -1.48
N LEU A 137 8.77 2.38 -2.13
CA LEU A 137 7.80 2.18 -3.22
C LEU A 137 6.58 1.45 -2.66
N VAL A 138 5.43 2.12 -2.57
CA VAL A 138 4.20 1.57 -1.99
C VAL A 138 3.22 1.23 -3.09
N LEU A 139 2.95 -0.06 -3.26
CA LEU A 139 2.04 -0.64 -4.24
C LEU A 139 0.71 -0.96 -3.54
N VAL A 140 -0.37 -0.33 -3.96
CA VAL A 140 -1.65 -0.41 -3.28
C VAL A 140 -2.65 -1.20 -4.11
N ASP A 141 -3.05 -2.33 -3.55
CA ASP A 141 -3.96 -3.36 -4.06
C ASP A 141 -3.42 -4.06 -5.31
N GLY A 142 -3.79 -3.58 -6.49
CA GLY A 142 -3.40 -4.17 -7.77
C GLY A 142 -4.16 -5.43 -8.14
N PHE A 143 -5.12 -5.88 -7.32
CA PHE A 143 -5.95 -7.04 -7.59
C PHE A 143 -7.11 -6.69 -8.53
N ASP A 144 -7.15 -7.30 -9.71
CA ASP A 144 -8.22 -7.11 -10.71
C ASP A 144 -9.30 -8.21 -10.68
N GLY A 145 -9.24 -9.10 -9.68
CA GLY A 145 -10.09 -10.29 -9.56
C GLY A 145 -9.44 -11.58 -10.05
N LEU A 146 -8.38 -11.50 -10.86
CA LEU A 146 -7.67 -12.66 -11.41
C LEU A 146 -6.19 -12.67 -11.01
N THR A 147 -5.51 -11.53 -11.07
CA THR A 147 -4.07 -11.42 -10.87
C THR A 147 -3.69 -10.13 -10.13
N ASN A 148 -2.39 -9.99 -9.79
CA ASN A 148 -1.85 -8.69 -9.40
C ASN A 148 -1.24 -8.00 -10.62
N THR A 149 -1.75 -6.81 -10.92
CA THR A 149 -1.22 -5.94 -11.97
C THR A 149 0.22 -5.47 -11.71
N PHE A 150 0.74 -5.63 -10.49
CA PHE A 150 2.12 -5.33 -10.12
C PHE A 150 3.10 -6.51 -10.23
N LEU A 151 2.66 -7.76 -10.50
CA LEU A 151 3.60 -8.89 -10.59
C LEU A 151 4.73 -8.68 -11.61
N PRO A 152 4.46 -8.15 -12.83
CA PRO A 152 5.53 -7.89 -13.78
C PRO A 152 6.53 -6.84 -13.26
N LEU A 153 6.03 -5.76 -12.63
CA LEU A 153 6.88 -4.73 -12.03
C LEU A 153 7.78 -5.31 -10.93
N LEU A 154 7.20 -6.09 -10.01
CA LEU A 154 7.94 -6.74 -8.93
C LEU A 154 9.02 -7.67 -9.47
N THR A 155 8.70 -8.49 -10.48
CA THR A 155 9.64 -9.42 -11.10
C THR A 155 10.86 -8.69 -11.67
N VAL A 156 10.63 -7.59 -12.38
CA VAL A 156 11.70 -6.81 -13.01
C VAL A 156 12.52 -6.06 -11.95
N MET A 157 11.88 -5.46 -10.95
CA MET A 157 12.59 -4.71 -9.90
C MET A 157 13.41 -5.60 -8.96
N LEU A 158 12.92 -6.80 -8.64
CA LEU A 158 13.60 -7.77 -7.78
C LEU A 158 14.64 -8.62 -8.55
N GLY A 159 14.66 -8.53 -9.88
CA GLY A 159 15.52 -9.35 -10.74
C GLY A 159 15.18 -10.85 -10.72
N SER A 160 14.09 -11.24 -10.07
CA SER A 160 13.62 -12.62 -9.94
C SER A 160 12.13 -12.64 -9.67
N SER A 161 11.44 -13.72 -10.07
CA SER A 161 10.03 -13.90 -9.75
C SER A 161 9.84 -14.05 -8.24
N PRO A 162 9.00 -13.22 -7.59
CA PRO A 162 8.67 -13.42 -6.18
C PRO A 162 7.69 -14.59 -5.95
N ASP A 163 7.25 -15.26 -7.03
CA ASP A 163 6.28 -16.36 -7.04
C ASP A 163 5.03 -16.03 -6.20
N CYS A 164 4.49 -14.83 -6.42
CA CYS A 164 3.34 -14.35 -5.69
C CYS A 164 2.02 -14.79 -6.34
N ARG A 165 1.04 -15.16 -5.51
CA ARG A 165 -0.34 -15.42 -5.91
C ARG A 165 -1.28 -14.55 -5.10
N MET A 166 -2.17 -13.87 -5.79
CA MET A 166 -3.24 -13.09 -5.16
C MET A 166 -4.38 -13.97 -4.72
N VAL A 167 -5.03 -13.54 -3.65
CA VAL A 167 -6.20 -14.22 -3.09
C VAL A 167 -7.22 -13.16 -2.70
N GLY A 168 -8.43 -13.27 -3.25
CA GLY A 168 -9.57 -12.46 -2.82
C GLY A 168 -9.98 -12.84 -1.40
N ILE A 169 -10.27 -11.83 -0.56
CA ILE A 169 -10.72 -12.07 0.81
C ILE A 169 -12.25 -12.11 0.81
N HIS A 170 -12.80 -13.32 0.83
CA HIS A 170 -14.24 -13.57 0.78
C HIS A 170 -14.87 -13.73 2.17
N ASP A 171 -14.08 -13.92 3.22
CA ASP A 171 -14.55 -14.10 4.59
C ASP A 171 -13.92 -13.07 5.53
N THR A 172 -14.51 -12.89 6.71
CA THR A 172 -13.86 -12.09 7.75
C THR A 172 -12.64 -12.82 8.30
N VAL A 173 -11.46 -12.25 8.12
CA VAL A 173 -10.18 -12.81 8.57
C VAL A 173 -9.51 -11.90 9.58
N ARG A 174 -8.91 -12.51 10.60
CA ARG A 174 -8.09 -11.81 11.60
C ARG A 174 -6.63 -12.01 11.28
N VAL A 175 -5.98 -10.94 10.82
CA VAL A 175 -4.56 -10.94 10.49
C VAL A 175 -3.75 -10.44 11.69
N ARG A 176 -2.51 -10.90 11.80
CA ARG A 176 -1.60 -10.52 12.89
C ARG A 176 -0.40 -9.78 12.33
N LEU A 177 0.09 -8.80 13.08
CA LEU A 177 1.36 -8.14 12.80
C LEU A 177 2.50 -9.18 12.90
N ARG A 178 3.41 -9.16 11.91
CA ARG A 178 4.51 -10.13 11.74
C ARG A 178 5.89 -9.48 11.74
N ILE A 179 5.93 -8.16 11.72
CA ILE A 179 7.15 -7.39 11.77
C ILE A 179 7.25 -6.68 13.12
N ASP A 180 8.46 -6.68 13.65
CA ASP A 180 8.89 -5.95 14.82
C ASP A 180 10.04 -5.02 14.41
N GLY A 181 9.86 -3.71 14.62
CA GLY A 181 10.92 -2.72 14.39
C GLY A 181 10.45 -1.39 13.81
N GLY A 182 11.17 -0.34 14.19
CA GLY A 182 10.96 1.03 13.67
C GLY A 182 9.52 1.51 13.86
N TYR A 183 9.03 2.25 12.87
CA TYR A 183 7.64 2.74 12.84
C TYR A 183 6.57 1.65 12.72
N PHE A 184 6.95 0.40 12.44
CA PHE A 184 6.00 -0.71 12.39
C PHE A 184 5.61 -1.23 13.78
N ASN A 185 6.33 -0.84 14.84
CA ASN A 185 6.01 -1.21 16.22
C ASN A 185 4.75 -0.51 16.76
N ASP A 186 4.40 0.64 16.19
CA ASP A 186 3.24 1.43 16.61
C ASP A 186 1.94 0.93 15.96
N LEU A 187 2.02 -0.07 15.09
CA LEU A 187 0.88 -0.65 14.39
C LEU A 187 0.03 -1.52 15.32
N ALA A 188 -1.27 -1.56 15.07
CA ALA A 188 -2.17 -2.45 15.80
C ALA A 188 -1.70 -3.93 15.70
N PRO A 189 -1.66 -4.69 16.81
CA PRO A 189 -1.14 -6.06 16.77
C PRO A 189 -1.99 -7.02 15.92
N ARG A 190 -3.25 -6.65 15.66
CA ARG A 190 -4.22 -7.44 14.90
C ARG A 190 -5.13 -6.53 14.10
N LEU A 191 -5.43 -6.92 12.87
CA LEU A 191 -6.45 -6.27 12.04
C LEU A 191 -7.57 -7.27 11.72
N SER A 192 -8.80 -6.77 11.67
CA SER A 192 -9.97 -7.54 11.24
C SER A 192 -10.35 -7.09 9.84
N VAL A 193 -10.09 -7.93 8.85
CA VAL A 193 -10.42 -7.66 7.45
C VAL A 193 -11.74 -8.33 7.15
N LYS A 194 -12.79 -7.57 6.85
CA LYS A 194 -14.12 -8.09 6.54
C LYS A 194 -14.29 -8.26 5.03
N GLN A 195 -15.18 -9.17 4.66
CA GLN A 195 -15.65 -9.33 3.29
C GLN A 195 -16.22 -8.00 2.76
N GLY A 196 -15.93 -7.70 1.49
CA GLY A 196 -16.49 -6.53 0.80
C GLY A 196 -15.78 -5.21 1.09
N GLN A 197 -14.76 -5.17 1.95
CA GLN A 197 -14.01 -3.94 2.23
C GLN A 197 -12.95 -3.60 1.17
N GLY A 198 -13.01 -4.24 -0.01
CA GLY A 198 -12.02 -4.04 -1.07
C GLY A 198 -10.60 -4.41 -0.64
N ALA A 199 -10.48 -5.44 0.21
CA ALA A 199 -9.19 -5.97 0.64
C ALA A 199 -8.83 -7.24 -0.14
N SER A 200 -7.59 -7.29 -0.60
CA SER A 200 -6.98 -8.44 -1.25
C SER A 200 -5.84 -8.96 -0.39
N GLY A 201 -5.48 -10.22 -0.62
CA GLY A 201 -4.36 -10.86 0.01
C GLY A 201 -3.35 -11.38 -1.00
N ILE A 202 -2.13 -11.61 -0.54
CA ILE A 202 -1.05 -12.19 -1.33
C ILE A 202 -0.37 -13.34 -0.56
N THR A 203 0.08 -14.31 -1.31
CA THR A 203 0.97 -15.39 -0.86
C THR A 203 2.22 -15.32 -1.72
N CYS A 204 3.39 -15.17 -1.14
CA CYS A 204 4.64 -15.01 -1.90
C CYS A 204 5.71 -15.96 -1.37
N ARG A 205 6.61 -16.39 -2.26
CA ARG A 205 7.77 -17.21 -1.88
C ARG A 205 8.89 -16.37 -1.25
N SER A 206 9.04 -15.12 -1.67
CA SER A 206 10.07 -14.20 -1.20
C SER A 206 9.48 -12.95 -0.54
N GLY A 207 10.31 -12.21 0.18
CA GLY A 207 9.90 -11.04 0.97
C GLY A 207 9.37 -11.45 2.34
N ARG A 208 8.73 -10.50 3.04
CA ARG A 208 8.23 -10.70 4.40
C ARG A 208 6.82 -10.14 4.56
N PRO A 209 5.92 -10.87 5.23
CA PRO A 209 4.62 -10.34 5.59
C PRO A 209 4.75 -9.26 6.66
N ILE A 210 3.93 -8.22 6.55
CA ILE A 210 3.69 -7.22 7.60
C ILE A 210 2.48 -7.67 8.40
N TYR A 211 1.35 -7.91 7.72
CA TYR A 211 0.15 -8.48 8.32
C TYR A 211 -0.20 -9.79 7.63
N SER A 212 -0.31 -10.88 8.39
CA SER A 212 -0.66 -12.18 7.82
C SER A 212 -1.44 -13.09 8.76
N TRP A 213 -2.17 -14.02 8.16
CA TRP A 213 -2.76 -15.18 8.83
C TRP A 213 -2.34 -16.48 8.12
N TYR A 214 -2.69 -17.60 8.72
CA TYR A 214 -2.50 -18.91 8.10
C TYR A 214 -3.88 -19.47 7.75
N THR A 215 -4.05 -19.91 6.52
CA THR A 215 -5.26 -20.63 6.09
C THR A 215 -5.29 -22.02 6.73
N ALA A 216 -6.43 -22.73 6.62
CA ALA A 216 -6.56 -24.11 7.10
C ALA A 216 -5.48 -25.05 6.50
N GLY A 217 -5.08 -24.80 5.25
CA GLY A 217 -3.99 -25.50 4.57
C GLY A 217 -2.58 -25.07 4.99
N ARG A 218 -2.42 -24.31 6.06
CA ARG A 218 -1.15 -23.73 6.54
C ARG A 218 -0.43 -22.85 5.52
N VAL A 219 -1.14 -22.33 4.54
CA VAL A 219 -0.60 -21.34 3.61
C VAL A 219 -0.63 -19.98 4.29
N GLN A 220 0.51 -19.29 4.32
CA GLN A 220 0.60 -17.96 4.89
C GLN A 220 0.06 -16.94 3.90
N LEU A 221 -1.10 -16.37 4.23
CA LEU A 221 -1.76 -15.35 3.44
C LEU A 221 -1.59 -14.00 4.14
N ALA A 222 -1.14 -13.00 3.41
CA ALA A 222 -0.86 -11.68 3.94
C ALA A 222 -1.67 -10.59 3.24
N VAL A 223 -2.04 -9.56 4.00
CA VAL A 223 -2.70 -8.36 3.45
C VAL A 223 -1.76 -7.18 3.32
N ALA A 224 -0.54 -7.32 3.84
CA ALA A 224 0.55 -6.40 3.59
C ALA A 224 1.87 -7.18 3.58
N TRP A 225 2.74 -6.87 2.63
CA TRP A 225 3.99 -7.57 2.37
C TRP A 225 5.09 -6.56 2.01
N TYR A 226 6.36 -6.90 2.25
CA TYR A 226 7.46 -6.05 1.79
C TYR A 226 8.67 -6.84 1.31
N TRP A 227 9.45 -6.21 0.44
CA TRP A 227 10.74 -6.68 -0.06
C TRP A 227 11.77 -5.59 0.17
N SER A 228 12.84 -5.92 0.90
CA SER A 228 13.97 -5.00 1.05
C SER A 228 14.80 -4.96 -0.23
N LEU A 229 15.24 -3.76 -0.62
CA LEU A 229 16.10 -3.56 -1.78
C LEU A 229 17.05 -2.39 -1.49
N GLY A 230 18.31 -2.71 -1.20
CA GLY A 230 19.28 -1.71 -0.71
C GLY A 230 18.87 -1.17 0.67
N ARG A 231 18.83 0.15 0.82
CA ARG A 231 18.46 0.81 2.09
C ARG A 231 16.94 0.99 2.27
N GLY A 232 16.17 0.89 1.19
CA GLY A 232 14.71 1.05 1.20
C GLY A 232 14.00 -0.28 1.00
N ALA A 233 12.70 -0.19 0.72
CA ALA A 233 11.87 -1.36 0.46
C ALA A 233 10.70 -1.07 -0.49
N ILE A 234 10.24 -2.12 -1.14
CA ILE A 234 8.97 -2.17 -1.87
C ILE A 234 7.93 -2.72 -0.90
N TYR A 235 6.82 -2.03 -0.75
CA TYR A 235 5.70 -2.40 0.11
C TYR A 235 4.49 -2.70 -0.76
N TRP A 236 3.82 -3.82 -0.52
CA TRP A 236 2.54 -4.13 -1.10
C TRP A 236 1.47 -4.12 -0.02
N ILE A 237 0.35 -3.43 -0.27
CA ILE A 237 -0.75 -3.22 0.66
C ILE A 237 -2.04 -3.62 -0.04
N GLY A 238 -2.68 -4.71 0.37
CA GLY A 238 -3.88 -5.24 -0.28
C GLY A 238 -5.17 -4.50 0.08
N SER A 239 -5.18 -3.17 0.11
CA SER A 239 -6.40 -2.39 0.38
C SER A 239 -6.66 -1.39 -0.72
N GLY A 240 -7.88 -1.39 -1.23
CA GLY A 240 -8.37 -0.39 -2.17
C GLY A 240 -8.59 1.00 -1.56
N PHE A 241 -8.64 1.17 -0.24
CA PHE A 241 -9.08 2.41 0.44
C PHE A 241 -10.46 2.93 -0.03
N LEU A 242 -11.27 2.10 -0.68
CA LEU A 242 -12.43 2.52 -1.47
C LEU A 242 -13.77 2.49 -0.73
N MET A 243 -13.84 2.03 0.53
CA MET A 243 -15.11 2.00 1.26
C MET A 243 -14.94 2.34 2.75
N PRO A 244 -15.71 3.32 3.26
CA PRO A 244 -16.11 3.33 4.66
C PRO A 244 -16.87 2.03 4.99
N PRO A 245 -16.64 1.38 6.14
CA PRO A 245 -15.76 1.82 7.22
C PRO A 245 -14.29 1.60 6.90
N GLN A 246 -13.51 2.65 7.17
CA GLN A 246 -12.06 2.71 7.01
C GLN A 246 -11.43 1.47 7.65
N LEU A 247 -10.55 0.79 6.91
CA LEU A 247 -9.80 -0.32 7.44
C LEU A 247 -8.61 0.24 8.22
N ASP A 248 -8.85 0.56 9.49
CA ASP A 248 -7.80 0.92 10.45
C ASP A 248 -6.64 -0.09 10.31
N GLY A 249 -5.42 0.42 10.11
CA GLY A 249 -4.21 -0.39 9.98
C GLY A 249 -3.53 -0.39 8.60
N TYR A 250 -4.27 -0.39 7.46
CA TYR A 250 -3.59 -0.33 6.15
C TYR A 250 -2.97 1.03 5.89
N GLU A 251 -3.66 2.09 6.31
CA GLU A 251 -3.13 3.44 6.31
C GLU A 251 -1.87 3.48 7.17
N GLU A 252 -1.93 2.98 8.40
CA GLU A 252 -0.79 2.97 9.30
C GLU A 252 0.44 2.27 8.71
N VAL A 253 0.25 1.17 7.96
CA VAL A 253 1.34 0.50 7.22
C VAL A 253 1.98 1.42 6.18
N MET A 254 1.17 2.13 5.39
CA MET A 254 1.66 3.12 4.44
C MET A 254 2.42 4.25 5.16
N GLY A 255 1.89 4.74 6.27
CA GLY A 255 2.53 5.79 7.07
C GLY A 255 3.86 5.33 7.68
N ALA A 256 3.92 4.11 8.20
CA ALA A 256 5.14 3.50 8.72
C ALA A 256 6.19 3.32 7.63
N ALA A 257 5.79 2.87 6.43
CA ALA A 257 6.69 2.75 5.28
C ALA A 257 7.27 4.11 4.86
N LEU A 258 6.43 5.13 4.71
CA LEU A 258 6.86 6.48 4.31
C LEU A 258 7.75 7.15 5.36
N ARG A 259 7.40 7.03 6.64
CA ARG A 259 8.24 7.55 7.74
C ARG A 259 9.58 6.83 7.83
N THR A 260 9.59 5.50 7.68
CA THR A 260 10.83 4.72 7.63
C THR A 260 11.75 5.20 6.50
N ALA A 261 11.19 5.45 5.32
CA ALA A 261 11.96 5.96 4.18
C ALA A 261 12.45 7.39 4.38
N ALA A 262 11.63 8.27 4.96
CA ALA A 262 12.01 9.64 5.29
C ALA A 262 13.20 9.67 6.27
N ASP A 263 13.15 8.86 7.33
CA ASP A 263 14.28 8.75 8.26
C ASP A 263 15.54 8.23 7.57
N MET A 264 15.43 7.24 6.69
CA MET A 264 16.59 6.71 5.96
C MET A 264 17.24 7.73 5.02
N ILE A 265 16.44 8.58 4.37
CA ILE A 265 16.92 9.56 3.39
C ILE A 265 17.43 10.83 4.09
N PHE A 266 16.67 11.37 5.05
CA PHE A 266 16.94 12.69 5.63
C PHE A 266 17.66 12.64 6.98
N SER A 267 17.80 11.47 7.60
CA SER A 267 18.56 11.27 8.84
C SER A 267 19.74 10.30 8.65
N PRO A 268 20.75 10.65 7.82
CA PRO A 268 21.86 9.74 7.48
C PRO A 268 22.71 9.31 8.70
N ASN A 269 22.64 10.05 9.82
CA ASN A 269 23.38 9.74 11.05
C ASN A 269 22.67 8.76 12.00
N VAL A 270 21.43 8.34 11.70
CA VAL A 270 20.71 7.34 12.52
C VAL A 270 21.00 5.95 11.96
N SER A 271 22.19 5.44 12.25
CA SER A 271 22.73 4.17 11.75
C SER A 271 22.08 2.91 12.37
N LYS A 272 20.78 2.94 12.72
CA LYS A 272 20.06 1.70 13.02
C LYS A 272 19.38 1.24 11.73
N PRO A 273 20.04 0.39 10.91
CA PRO A 273 19.37 -0.20 9.76
C PRO A 273 18.09 -0.89 10.25
N VAL A 274 17.00 -0.73 9.50
CA VAL A 274 15.86 -1.65 9.58
C VAL A 274 16.47 -3.06 9.58
N PRO A 275 16.15 -3.92 10.56
CA PRO A 275 16.82 -5.20 10.73
C PRO A 275 16.87 -5.91 9.39
N SER A 276 18.07 -5.93 8.81
CA SER A 276 18.34 -6.63 7.57
C SER A 276 17.90 -8.08 7.76
N PRO A 277 17.34 -8.71 6.73
CA PRO A 277 16.82 -10.07 6.84
C PRO A 277 17.95 -10.98 7.28
N ASP A 278 17.93 -11.37 8.55
CA ASP A 278 18.64 -12.56 8.96
C ASP A 278 17.87 -13.72 8.31
N VAL A 279 18.39 -14.22 7.18
CA VAL A 279 17.86 -15.35 6.40
C VAL A 279 17.77 -16.64 7.25
N SER A 280 18.17 -16.57 8.51
CA SER A 280 18.18 -17.65 9.50
C SER A 280 16.81 -18.18 9.96
N PHE A 281 15.66 -17.66 9.51
CA PHE A 281 14.34 -18.11 10.01
C PHE A 281 13.77 -19.37 9.34
N LEU A 282 14.49 -19.96 8.37
CA LEU A 282 14.26 -21.31 7.87
C LEU A 282 15.48 -22.20 8.15
N GLY A 283 15.77 -22.51 9.42
CA GLY A 283 16.78 -23.54 9.73
C GLY A 283 17.53 -23.47 11.07
N LYS A 284 17.33 -22.46 11.92
CA LYS A 284 17.89 -22.52 13.29
C LYS A 284 17.02 -23.40 14.18
N THR A 285 17.37 -24.68 14.26
CA THR A 285 17.19 -25.45 15.50
C THR A 285 17.65 -24.57 16.66
N PRO A 286 16.86 -24.42 17.75
CA PRO A 286 17.23 -23.55 18.86
C PRO A 286 18.66 -23.88 19.33
N PRO A 287 19.52 -22.88 19.60
CA PRO A 287 20.79 -23.18 20.26
C PRO A 287 20.46 -23.92 21.54
N ALA A 288 21.09 -25.09 21.73
CA ALA A 288 20.99 -25.85 22.96
C ALA A 288 21.27 -24.89 24.12
N ARG A 289 20.20 -24.51 24.81
CA ARG A 289 20.28 -23.77 26.06
C ARG A 289 21.12 -24.65 26.95
N ARG A 290 22.33 -24.20 27.31
CA ARG A 290 23.05 -24.74 28.47
C ARG A 290 22.09 -24.60 29.65
N THR A 291 21.35 -25.66 29.90
CA THR A 291 20.54 -25.83 31.08
C THR A 291 21.53 -25.93 32.23
N GLN A 292 21.51 -24.92 33.08
CA GLN A 292 21.81 -25.16 34.48
C GLN A 292 20.96 -26.37 34.90
N PRO A 293 21.54 -27.40 35.52
CA PRO A 293 20.78 -28.58 35.93
C PRO A 293 19.61 -28.12 36.81
N PRO A 294 18.39 -28.63 36.56
CA PRO A 294 17.24 -28.26 37.37
C PRO A 294 17.54 -28.59 38.84
N PRO A 295 17.09 -27.75 39.80
CA PRO A 295 17.16 -28.12 41.21
C PRO A 295 16.48 -29.48 41.41
N PRO A 296 16.99 -30.32 42.32
CA PRO A 296 16.41 -31.64 42.57
C PRO A 296 14.92 -31.49 42.91
N PRO A 297 14.06 -32.39 42.38
CA PRO A 297 12.64 -32.35 42.69
C PRO A 297 12.43 -32.48 44.19
N PRO A 298 11.44 -31.77 44.78
CA PRO A 298 11.07 -31.98 46.16
C PRO A 298 10.70 -33.47 46.38
N PRO A 299 10.96 -34.02 47.57
CA PRO A 299 10.64 -35.41 47.88
C PRO A 299 9.15 -35.67 47.62
N PRO A 300 8.80 -36.83 47.04
CA PRO A 300 7.41 -37.16 46.77
C PRO A 300 6.61 -37.16 48.09
N PRO A 301 5.36 -36.68 48.08
CA PRO A 301 4.49 -36.78 49.24
C PRO A 301 4.32 -38.27 49.62
N PRO A 302 4.15 -38.57 50.93
CA PRO A 302 3.95 -39.94 51.39
C PRO A 302 2.74 -40.56 50.67
N PRO A 303 2.80 -41.86 50.34
CA PRO A 303 1.74 -42.53 49.61
C PRO A 303 0.42 -42.39 50.38
N PRO A 304 -0.68 -42.03 49.71
CA PRO A 304 -1.99 -42.03 50.34
C PRO A 304 -2.28 -43.46 50.81
N MET A 305 -2.59 -43.60 52.10
CA MET A 305 -3.03 -44.88 52.64
C MET A 305 -4.20 -45.38 51.79
N LEU A 306 -4.07 -46.61 51.31
CA LEU A 306 -5.09 -47.39 50.63
C LEU A 306 -6.42 -47.26 51.38
N ARG A 307 -7.31 -46.40 50.87
CA ARG A 307 -8.73 -46.54 51.15
C ARG A 307 -9.25 -47.63 50.23
N GLU A 308 -9.79 -48.64 50.86
CA GLU A 308 -10.52 -49.77 50.28
C GLU A 308 -11.51 -49.26 49.21
N PRO A 309 -11.52 -49.84 48.00
CA PRO A 309 -12.49 -49.48 46.99
C PRO A 309 -13.90 -49.86 47.45
N PRO A 310 -14.91 -48.97 47.30
CA PRO A 310 -16.28 -49.33 47.62
C PRO A 310 -16.78 -50.47 46.71
N PRO A 311 -17.65 -51.35 47.22
CA PRO A 311 -18.16 -52.49 46.46
C PRO A 311 -18.93 -52.03 45.22
N PRO A 312 -18.94 -52.86 44.15
CA PRO A 312 -19.60 -52.53 42.90
C PRO A 312 -21.10 -52.32 43.10
N PRO A 313 -21.71 -51.30 42.46
CA PRO A 313 -23.14 -51.08 42.54
C PRO A 313 -23.90 -52.23 41.87
N THR A 314 -24.91 -52.71 42.58
CA THR A 314 -25.86 -53.73 42.15
C THR A 314 -26.54 -53.32 40.83
N PRO A 315 -26.76 -54.24 39.86
CA PRO A 315 -27.45 -53.92 38.62
C PRO A 315 -28.90 -53.52 38.90
N LEU A 316 -29.28 -52.32 38.47
CA LEU A 316 -30.68 -51.87 38.43
C LEU A 316 -31.46 -52.70 37.39
N PRO A 317 -32.72 -53.08 37.67
CA PRO A 317 -33.55 -53.80 36.73
C PRO A 317 -33.88 -52.93 35.51
N ASN A 318 -33.76 -53.56 34.35
CA ASN A 318 -33.99 -53.07 33.01
C ASN A 318 -35.38 -52.39 32.89
N PRO A 319 -35.49 -51.10 32.49
CA PRO A 319 -36.78 -50.50 32.22
C PRO A 319 -37.31 -51.00 30.87
N SER A 320 -38.54 -51.50 30.89
CA SER A 320 -39.28 -51.97 29.72
C SER A 320 -39.36 -50.91 28.61
N PRO A 321 -39.40 -51.33 27.32
CA PRO A 321 -39.55 -50.43 26.20
C PRO A 321 -40.91 -49.70 26.24
N PRO A 322 -40.97 -48.42 25.83
CA PRO A 322 -42.22 -47.67 25.82
C PRO A 322 -43.19 -48.25 24.77
N PRO A 323 -44.51 -48.21 25.03
CA PRO A 323 -45.52 -48.67 24.08
C PRO A 323 -45.58 -47.77 22.84
N PRO A 324 -45.99 -48.33 21.69
CA PRO A 324 -46.14 -47.56 20.45
C PRO A 324 -47.24 -46.48 20.62
N PRO A 325 -47.07 -45.31 19.99
CA PRO A 325 -48.03 -44.23 20.10
C PRO A 325 -49.36 -44.61 19.43
N LEU A 326 -50.45 -44.49 20.19
CA LEU A 326 -51.83 -44.57 19.69
C LEU A 326 -52.11 -43.42 18.72
N MET A 327 -52.60 -43.77 17.53
CA MET A 327 -53.08 -42.80 16.53
C MET A 327 -54.28 -42.02 17.06
N PRO A 328 -54.35 -40.68 16.90
CA PRO A 328 -55.58 -39.92 17.07
C PRO A 328 -56.50 -40.10 15.85
N PRO A 329 -57.82 -39.93 16.02
CA PRO A 329 -58.80 -40.09 14.96
C PRO A 329 -58.70 -38.99 13.90
N LEU A 330 -59.00 -39.36 12.65
CA LEU A 330 -59.13 -38.43 11.52
C LEU A 330 -60.15 -37.33 11.83
N ALA A 331 -59.67 -36.14 12.14
CA ALA A 331 -60.42 -34.90 12.04
C ALA A 331 -59.95 -34.13 10.79
N ALA A 332 -60.91 -33.60 10.04
CA ALA A 332 -60.72 -32.94 8.75
C ALA A 332 -59.67 -31.83 8.79
N ARG A 333 -58.72 -31.87 7.84
CA ARG A 333 -57.70 -30.85 7.59
C ARG A 333 -58.33 -29.49 7.28
N PRO A 334 -57.96 -28.41 8.00
CA PRO A 334 -58.09 -27.04 7.50
C PRO A 334 -57.09 -26.80 6.36
N ALA A 335 -57.48 -25.99 5.37
CA ALA A 335 -56.65 -25.58 4.24
C ALA A 335 -55.37 -24.86 4.72
N PRO A 336 -54.24 -25.00 4.00
CA PRO A 336 -52.99 -24.32 4.33
C PRO A 336 -53.14 -22.79 4.21
N PRO A 337 -52.51 -21.99 5.10
CA PRO A 337 -52.50 -20.55 4.99
C PRO A 337 -51.72 -20.10 3.76
N SER A 338 -52.25 -19.10 3.07
CA SER A 338 -51.67 -18.49 1.87
C SER A 338 -50.25 -17.95 2.12
N PRO A 339 -49.35 -18.02 1.15
CA PRO A 339 -48.01 -17.45 1.26
C PRO A 339 -48.08 -15.91 1.43
N PRO A 340 -47.16 -15.31 2.19
CA PRO A 340 -47.08 -13.87 2.35
C PRO A 340 -46.77 -13.18 1.00
N PRO A 341 -47.31 -11.97 0.76
CA PRO A 341 -47.07 -11.24 -0.48
C PRO A 341 -45.61 -10.79 -0.59
N PRO A 342 -45.08 -10.63 -1.82
CA PRO A 342 -43.71 -10.22 -2.05
C PRO A 342 -43.44 -8.78 -1.56
N PRO A 343 -42.20 -8.47 -1.11
CA PRO A 343 -41.84 -7.13 -0.69
C PRO A 343 -41.95 -6.13 -1.85
N ARG A 344 -42.58 -4.97 -1.59
CA ARG A 344 -42.71 -3.88 -2.54
C ARG A 344 -41.32 -3.30 -2.92
N PRO A 345 -41.13 -2.87 -4.18
CA PRO A 345 -39.95 -2.09 -4.57
C PRO A 345 -39.90 -0.77 -3.80
N LEU A 346 -38.74 -0.46 -3.23
CA LEU A 346 -38.44 0.86 -2.67
C LEU A 346 -38.47 1.91 -3.80
N ALA A 347 -39.35 2.90 -3.67
CA ALA A 347 -39.39 4.07 -4.53
C ALA A 347 -38.18 4.99 -4.26
N PRO A 348 -37.72 5.75 -5.27
CA PRO A 348 -36.62 6.69 -5.12
C PRO A 348 -36.95 7.81 -4.13
N ALA A 349 -35.96 8.20 -3.32
CA ALA A 349 -36.06 9.30 -2.38
C ALA A 349 -36.44 10.61 -3.09
N GLN A 350 -37.48 11.27 -2.62
CA GLN A 350 -37.81 12.65 -3.03
C GLN A 350 -36.81 13.64 -2.42
N PRO A 351 -36.46 14.71 -3.15
CA PRO A 351 -35.60 15.78 -2.65
C PRO A 351 -36.27 16.55 -1.51
N THR A 352 -35.55 16.69 -0.40
CA THR A 352 -35.90 17.57 0.72
C THR A 352 -35.97 19.03 0.25
N PRO A 353 -36.97 19.82 0.69
CA PRO A 353 -36.98 21.26 0.44
C PRO A 353 -35.80 21.94 1.13
N PRO A 354 -35.23 23.01 0.54
CA PRO A 354 -34.13 23.74 1.17
C PRO A 354 -34.61 24.40 2.47
N PRO A 355 -33.77 24.42 3.51
CA PRO A 355 -34.09 25.08 4.77
C PRO A 355 -34.27 26.60 4.56
N PRO A 356 -35.11 27.25 5.40
CA PRO A 356 -35.27 28.70 5.35
C PRO A 356 -33.93 29.40 5.63
N PRO A 357 -33.67 30.56 5.00
CA PRO A 357 -32.45 31.31 5.22
C PRO A 357 -32.36 31.74 6.70
N PRO A 358 -31.16 31.68 7.30
CA PRO A 358 -30.96 32.10 8.67
C PRO A 358 -31.24 33.60 8.85
N PRO A 359 -31.72 34.03 10.02
CA PRO A 359 -31.93 35.45 10.31
C PRO A 359 -30.61 36.22 10.25
N PRO A 360 -30.63 37.50 9.83
CA PRO A 360 -29.43 38.30 9.71
C PRO A 360 -28.78 38.50 11.09
N PRO A 361 -27.44 38.41 11.19
CA PRO A 361 -26.73 38.61 12.45
C PRO A 361 -26.83 40.06 12.94
N PRO A 362 -26.78 40.28 14.27
CA PRO A 362 -26.79 41.62 14.84
C PRO A 362 -25.52 42.40 14.43
N PRO A 363 -25.60 43.74 14.32
CA PRO A 363 -24.49 44.58 13.86
C PRO A 363 -23.37 44.56 14.90
N HIS A 364 -22.32 43.78 14.62
CA HIS A 364 -21.09 43.84 15.40
C HIS A 364 -20.21 44.99 14.92
N ASN A 365 -19.94 45.83 15.90
CA ASN A 365 -19.00 46.91 15.97
C ASN A 365 -17.60 46.49 15.45
N SER A 366 -17.12 47.22 14.44
CA SER A 366 -15.75 47.70 14.24
C SER A 366 -14.58 46.76 14.60
N SER A 367 -13.98 46.15 13.58
CA SER A 367 -12.58 45.68 13.58
C SER A 367 -11.91 46.05 12.25
N PRO A 368 -10.59 46.31 12.25
CA PRO A 368 -9.90 47.18 11.29
C PRO A 368 -9.69 46.54 9.91
N PRO A 369 -9.41 47.35 8.87
CA PRO A 369 -9.39 46.88 7.49
C PRO A 369 -8.22 45.92 7.21
N PRO A 370 -8.39 44.97 6.26
CA PRO A 370 -7.33 44.08 5.81
C PRO A 370 -6.33 44.84 4.94
N LEU A 371 -5.04 44.57 5.16
CA LEU A 371 -3.96 44.99 4.27
C LEU A 371 -4.11 44.27 2.93
N LEU A 372 -4.48 45.02 1.89
CA LEU A 372 -4.49 44.60 0.49
C LEU A 372 -3.05 44.33 0.05
N LEU A 373 -2.73 43.06 -0.23
CA LEU A 373 -1.55 42.69 -1.02
C LEU A 373 -1.76 43.14 -2.47
N PRO A 374 -0.73 43.70 -3.13
CA PRO A 374 -0.83 44.15 -4.51
C PRO A 374 -0.90 42.97 -5.51
N PRO A 375 -1.53 43.17 -6.68
CA PRO A 375 -1.63 42.15 -7.72
C PRO A 375 -0.27 41.87 -8.37
N HIS A 376 -0.01 40.60 -8.65
CA HIS A 376 1.14 40.13 -9.43
C HIS A 376 1.16 40.75 -10.84
N PRO A 377 2.30 41.26 -11.34
CA PRO A 377 2.41 41.70 -12.72
C PRO A 377 2.37 40.51 -13.68
N SER A 378 1.67 40.70 -14.80
CA SER A 378 1.57 39.75 -15.92
C SER A 378 2.95 39.41 -16.50
N PRO A 379 3.18 38.16 -16.94
CA PRO A 379 4.45 37.77 -17.57
C PRO A 379 4.61 38.44 -18.94
N SER A 380 5.79 39.03 -19.17
CA SER A 380 6.21 39.60 -20.45
C SER A 380 6.31 38.53 -21.56
N PRO A 381 6.12 38.92 -22.84
CA PRO A 381 6.20 38.00 -23.97
C PRO A 381 7.61 37.42 -24.15
N PRO A 382 7.75 36.19 -24.68
CA PRO A 382 9.03 35.53 -24.84
C PRO A 382 9.88 36.21 -25.92
N LEU A 383 11.16 36.43 -25.59
CA LEU A 383 12.20 36.85 -26.53
C LEU A 383 12.45 35.76 -27.60
N PRO A 384 12.85 36.15 -28.83
CA PRO A 384 13.16 35.22 -29.90
C PRO A 384 14.37 34.33 -29.56
N PRO A 385 14.40 33.07 -30.02
CA PRO A 385 15.46 32.14 -29.71
C PRO A 385 16.80 32.62 -30.30
N SER A 386 17.76 32.86 -29.42
CA SER A 386 19.15 33.08 -29.81
C SER A 386 19.74 31.78 -30.35
N GLN A 387 20.38 31.87 -31.52
CA GLN A 387 21.05 30.77 -32.19
C GLN A 387 22.12 30.13 -31.29
N PRO A 388 22.24 28.80 -31.26
CA PRO A 388 23.29 28.14 -30.49
C PRO A 388 24.64 28.32 -31.18
N LEU A 389 25.60 28.89 -30.44
CA LEU A 389 27.02 28.88 -30.77
C LEU A 389 27.54 27.43 -30.88
N PRO A 390 28.46 27.13 -31.81
CA PRO A 390 29.05 25.81 -31.94
C PRO A 390 29.90 25.47 -30.71
N LEU A 391 29.55 24.37 -30.04
CA LEU A 391 30.34 23.80 -28.95
C LEU A 391 31.67 23.26 -29.48
N PRO A 392 32.79 23.46 -28.75
CA PRO A 392 34.05 22.80 -29.07
C PRO A 392 33.97 21.28 -28.87
N PRO A 393 34.74 20.48 -29.63
CA PRO A 393 34.73 19.04 -29.51
C PRO A 393 35.26 18.58 -28.12
N PRO A 394 34.67 17.52 -27.54
CA PRO A 394 35.09 17.02 -26.24
C PRO A 394 36.50 16.39 -26.32
N PRO A 395 37.30 16.46 -25.24
CA PRO A 395 38.59 15.79 -25.19
C PRO A 395 38.41 14.27 -25.20
N LEU A 396 39.23 13.59 -26.01
CA LEU A 396 39.34 12.14 -26.06
C LEU A 396 39.85 11.62 -24.70
N HIS A 397 38.92 11.17 -23.87
CA HIS A 397 39.26 10.38 -22.68
C HIS A 397 39.63 8.97 -23.11
N THR A 398 40.93 8.67 -23.06
CA THR A 398 41.50 7.32 -23.11
C THR A 398 40.94 6.51 -21.95
N PHE A 399 40.05 5.56 -22.25
CA PHE A 399 39.59 4.59 -21.26
C PHE A 399 40.76 3.66 -20.89
N PRO A 400 41.02 3.39 -19.59
CA PRO A 400 41.90 2.30 -19.20
C PRO A 400 41.25 0.97 -19.63
N PRO A 401 42.04 -0.02 -20.09
CA PRO A 401 41.50 -1.32 -20.48
C PRO A 401 40.88 -2.03 -19.28
N ALA A 402 39.72 -2.65 -19.51
CA ALA A 402 39.04 -3.49 -18.53
C ALA A 402 39.97 -4.62 -18.05
N PRO A 403 39.94 -4.99 -16.76
CA PRO A 403 40.67 -6.14 -16.28
C PRO A 403 40.12 -7.41 -16.96
N LEU A 404 41.02 -8.12 -17.66
CA LEU A 404 40.76 -9.41 -18.27
C LEU A 404 40.22 -10.39 -17.23
N SER A 405 39.10 -11.03 -17.55
CA SER A 405 38.55 -12.15 -16.77
C SER A 405 39.60 -13.26 -16.62
N PRO A 406 39.71 -13.92 -15.45
CA PRO A 406 40.60 -15.05 -15.30
C PRO A 406 40.18 -16.20 -16.23
N PRO A 407 41.15 -16.95 -16.77
CA PRO A 407 40.85 -18.10 -17.63
C PRO A 407 40.06 -19.17 -16.86
N PRO A 408 39.21 -19.95 -17.56
CA PRO A 408 38.51 -21.08 -16.94
C PRO A 408 39.54 -22.09 -16.41
N PRO A 409 39.29 -22.73 -15.24
CA PRO A 409 40.18 -23.73 -14.71
C PRO A 409 40.28 -24.92 -15.68
N SER A 410 41.51 -25.36 -15.93
CA SER A 410 41.80 -26.59 -16.68
C SER A 410 41.12 -27.80 -16.03
N PRO A 411 40.68 -28.80 -16.81
CA PRO A 411 40.02 -30.00 -16.29
C PRO A 411 40.99 -30.78 -15.40
N GLN A 412 40.63 -30.94 -14.13
CA GLN A 412 41.33 -31.86 -13.23
C GLN A 412 41.16 -33.31 -13.72
N PRO A 413 42.21 -34.14 -13.64
CA PRO A 413 42.13 -35.56 -13.95
C PRO A 413 41.19 -36.27 -12.97
N ALA A 414 40.37 -37.17 -13.52
CA ALA A 414 39.38 -37.97 -12.81
C ALA A 414 40.03 -38.75 -11.65
N SER A 415 39.52 -38.54 -10.44
CA SER A 415 39.77 -39.43 -9.31
C SER A 415 39.20 -40.84 -9.59
N PRO A 416 39.89 -41.92 -9.19
CA PRO A 416 39.41 -43.28 -9.37
C PRO A 416 38.15 -43.57 -8.52
N PRO A 417 37.31 -44.53 -8.94
CA PRO A 417 36.06 -44.85 -8.26
C PRO A 417 36.32 -45.45 -6.87
N PRO A 418 35.47 -45.15 -5.86
CA PRO A 418 35.54 -45.84 -4.58
C PRO A 418 35.16 -47.31 -4.78
N THR A 419 36.06 -48.18 -4.32
CA THR A 419 35.85 -49.62 -4.16
C THR A 419 34.55 -49.91 -3.42
N SER A 420 33.70 -50.69 -4.07
CA SER A 420 32.45 -51.24 -3.60
C SER A 420 32.67 -52.19 -2.42
N SER A 421 32.03 -51.89 -1.29
CA SER A 421 31.76 -52.88 -0.25
C SER A 421 30.67 -53.87 -0.73
N PRO A 422 30.80 -55.18 -0.48
CA PRO A 422 29.77 -56.15 -0.85
C PRO A 422 28.50 -55.96 -0.02
N PRO A 423 27.31 -56.22 -0.60
CA PRO A 423 26.04 -56.08 0.09
C PRO A 423 25.83 -57.19 1.15
N PRO A 424 25.12 -56.91 2.25
CA PRO A 424 24.74 -57.94 3.22
C PRO A 424 23.72 -58.93 2.63
N PRO A 425 23.69 -60.18 3.14
CA PRO A 425 22.80 -61.22 2.64
C PRO A 425 21.31 -60.90 2.91
N PRO A 426 20.40 -61.36 2.04
CA PRO A 426 18.97 -61.10 2.18
C PRO A 426 18.36 -61.93 3.32
N SER A 427 17.58 -61.27 4.18
CA SER A 427 16.74 -61.92 5.20
C SER A 427 15.63 -62.75 4.54
N PRO A 428 15.22 -63.87 5.15
CA PRO A 428 14.23 -64.79 4.58
C PRO A 428 12.82 -64.19 4.55
N LEU A 429 12.12 -64.58 3.49
CA LEU A 429 10.78 -64.21 3.06
C LEU A 429 9.71 -64.44 4.13
N SER A 430 8.90 -63.41 4.40
CA SER A 430 7.57 -63.53 4.99
C SER A 430 6.52 -63.83 3.91
N PRO A 431 5.46 -64.59 4.22
CA PRO A 431 4.53 -65.11 3.23
C PRO A 431 3.62 -64.02 2.65
N PHE A 432 3.39 -64.14 1.33
CA PHE A 432 2.57 -63.29 0.49
C PHE A 432 1.14 -63.13 1.02
N HIS A 433 0.73 -61.88 1.25
CA HIS A 433 -0.68 -61.51 1.21
C HIS A 433 -1.05 -61.15 -0.24
N PRO A 434 -2.19 -61.65 -0.78
CA PRO A 434 -2.64 -61.28 -2.12
C PRO A 434 -2.99 -59.79 -2.16
N PHE A 435 -2.41 -59.09 -3.14
CA PHE A 435 -2.73 -57.69 -3.43
C PHE A 435 -4.21 -57.53 -3.78
N PRO A 436 -4.92 -56.54 -3.22
CA PRO A 436 -6.26 -56.20 -3.69
C PRO A 436 -6.17 -55.67 -5.14
N PRO A 437 -7.16 -55.98 -5.99
CA PRO A 437 -7.18 -55.49 -7.37
C PRO A 437 -7.21 -53.95 -7.40
N PRO A 438 -6.61 -53.34 -8.43
CA PRO A 438 -6.58 -51.89 -8.57
C PRO A 438 -8.01 -51.32 -8.67
N PRO A 439 -8.28 -50.16 -8.06
CA PRO A 439 -9.59 -49.53 -8.14
C PRO A 439 -9.91 -49.17 -9.59
N THR A 440 -11.12 -49.54 -10.02
CA THR A 440 -11.67 -49.21 -11.33
C THR A 440 -11.72 -47.69 -11.50
N PRO A 441 -11.24 -47.13 -12.62
CA PRO A 441 -11.30 -45.69 -12.86
C PRO A 441 -12.76 -45.21 -12.88
N PRO A 442 -13.07 -44.05 -12.29
CA PRO A 442 -14.42 -43.50 -12.31
C PRO A 442 -14.86 -43.22 -13.76
N PRO A 443 -16.15 -43.39 -14.07
CA PRO A 443 -16.67 -43.07 -15.39
C PRO A 443 -16.46 -41.59 -15.71
N PRO A 444 -16.22 -41.24 -16.99
CA PRO A 444 -16.08 -39.84 -17.38
C PRO A 444 -17.38 -39.06 -17.08
N PRO A 445 -17.26 -37.79 -16.67
CA PRO A 445 -18.44 -36.97 -16.42
C PRO A 445 -19.27 -36.79 -17.70
N PRO A 446 -20.60 -36.69 -17.58
CA PRO A 446 -21.46 -36.41 -18.73
C PRO A 446 -21.09 -35.06 -19.36
N PRO A 447 -21.25 -34.90 -20.69
CA PRO A 447 -20.99 -33.64 -21.35
C PRO A 447 -21.89 -32.53 -20.79
N PRO A 448 -21.39 -31.29 -20.67
CA PRO A 448 -22.20 -30.17 -20.21
C PRO A 448 -23.38 -29.94 -21.16
N PRO A 449 -24.55 -29.51 -20.65
CA PRO A 449 -25.68 -29.15 -21.49
C PRO A 449 -25.30 -27.99 -22.43
N PRO A 450 -25.87 -27.94 -23.65
CA PRO A 450 -25.61 -26.86 -24.60
C PRO A 450 -25.98 -25.52 -23.97
N SER A 451 -25.10 -24.54 -24.12
CA SER A 451 -25.32 -23.18 -23.62
C SER A 451 -26.59 -22.57 -24.25
N PRO A 452 -27.42 -21.86 -23.47
CA PRO A 452 -28.56 -21.16 -24.03
C PRO A 452 -28.09 -20.09 -25.04
N PRO A 453 -28.88 -19.81 -26.09
CA PRO A 453 -28.53 -18.78 -27.05
C PRO A 453 -28.40 -17.41 -26.36
N PRO A 454 -27.46 -16.56 -26.83
CA PRO A 454 -27.24 -15.24 -26.24
C PRO A 454 -28.51 -14.40 -26.36
N LEU A 455 -28.88 -13.74 -25.25
CA LEU A 455 -29.97 -12.78 -25.23
C LEU A 455 -29.63 -11.58 -26.14
N PRO A 456 -30.62 -11.02 -26.85
CA PRO A 456 -30.42 -9.82 -27.64
C PRO A 456 -29.97 -8.65 -26.73
N PRO A 457 -29.10 -7.75 -27.22
CA PRO A 457 -28.63 -6.62 -26.46
C PRO A 457 -29.81 -5.70 -26.08
N PRO A 458 -29.77 -5.08 -24.89
CA PRO A 458 -30.80 -4.13 -24.48
C PRO A 458 -30.79 -2.90 -25.40
N PRO A 459 -31.96 -2.28 -25.66
CA PRO A 459 -32.04 -1.07 -26.46
C PRO A 459 -31.27 0.09 -25.79
N PRO A 460 -30.66 0.98 -26.58
CA PRO A 460 -29.94 2.14 -26.05
C PRO A 460 -30.88 3.06 -25.28
N SER A 461 -30.41 3.55 -24.13
CA SER A 461 -31.17 4.52 -23.33
C SER A 461 -31.34 5.84 -24.09
N PRO A 462 -32.51 6.50 -23.99
CA PRO A 462 -32.75 7.79 -24.64
C PRO A 462 -31.80 8.85 -24.08
N LEU A 463 -31.24 9.65 -24.98
CA LEU A 463 -30.38 10.80 -24.63
C LEU A 463 -31.19 11.82 -23.81
N PRO A 464 -30.60 12.42 -22.76
CA PRO A 464 -31.24 13.49 -22.01
C PRO A 464 -31.47 14.72 -22.90
N PRO A 465 -32.57 15.46 -22.70
CA PRO A 465 -32.85 16.67 -23.47
C PRO A 465 -31.81 17.77 -23.18
N PRO A 466 -31.50 18.63 -24.17
CA PRO A 466 -30.57 19.73 -24.00
C PRO A 466 -31.09 20.74 -22.97
N SER A 467 -30.20 21.24 -22.12
CA SER A 467 -30.52 22.25 -21.11
C SER A 467 -30.89 23.59 -21.75
N PRO A 468 -31.86 24.33 -21.19
CA PRO A 468 -32.22 25.66 -21.69
C PRO A 468 -31.08 26.68 -21.47
N PRO A 469 -30.95 27.67 -22.35
CA PRO A 469 -29.93 28.72 -22.22
C PRO A 469 -30.20 29.61 -20.99
N PRO A 470 -29.15 30.09 -20.31
CA PRO A 470 -29.29 30.96 -19.15
C PRO A 470 -29.86 32.33 -19.53
N PRO A 471 -30.60 32.99 -18.62
CA PRO A 471 -31.13 34.33 -18.85
C PRO A 471 -30.00 35.38 -18.91
N PRO A 472 -30.18 36.46 -19.69
CA PRO A 472 -29.19 37.53 -19.80
C PRO A 472 -29.02 38.29 -18.48
N SER A 473 -27.77 38.48 -18.06
CA SER A 473 -27.43 39.26 -16.86
C SER A 473 -27.71 40.75 -17.05
N PRO A 474 -28.24 41.46 -16.04
CA PRO A 474 -28.44 42.90 -16.11
C PRO A 474 -27.12 43.67 -16.07
N SER A 475 -26.98 44.64 -16.96
CA SER A 475 -25.81 45.53 -17.05
C SER A 475 -25.65 46.39 -15.79
N PRO A 476 -24.45 46.51 -15.21
CA PRO A 476 -24.20 47.39 -14.07
C PRO A 476 -24.18 48.87 -14.48
N PRO A 477 -24.59 49.79 -13.59
CA PRO A 477 -24.58 51.23 -13.86
C PRO A 477 -23.16 51.80 -13.87
N SER A 478 -22.90 52.67 -14.84
CA SER A 478 -21.63 53.36 -15.06
C SER A 478 -21.29 54.28 -13.87
N GLN A 479 -20.22 53.96 -13.13
CA GLN A 479 -19.59 54.88 -12.19
C GLN A 479 -18.38 55.59 -12.85
N PRO A 480 -18.13 56.88 -12.55
CA PRO A 480 -16.99 57.61 -13.07
C PRO A 480 -15.68 57.11 -12.44
N PHE A 481 -14.66 56.92 -13.28
CA PHE A 481 -13.34 56.46 -12.87
C PHE A 481 -12.61 57.51 -12.00
N PRO A 482 -12.00 57.11 -10.87
CA PRO A 482 -11.13 58.01 -10.10
C PRO A 482 -9.81 58.28 -10.87
N PRO A 483 -9.17 59.45 -10.63
CA PRO A 483 -7.90 59.80 -11.27
C PRO A 483 -6.78 58.83 -10.84
N PRO A 484 -5.79 58.60 -11.72
CA PRO A 484 -4.71 57.66 -11.45
C PRO A 484 -3.81 58.15 -10.30
N PRO A 485 -3.28 57.22 -9.47
CA PRO A 485 -2.38 57.57 -8.39
C PRO A 485 -1.02 58.08 -8.93
N PRO A 486 -0.31 58.94 -8.16
CA PRO A 486 1.01 59.42 -8.53
C PRO A 486 2.04 58.29 -8.59
N PRO A 487 3.07 58.40 -9.45
CA PRO A 487 4.09 57.38 -9.60
C PRO A 487 4.90 57.19 -8.31
N PRO A 488 5.29 55.95 -7.96
CA PRO A 488 6.09 55.67 -6.77
C PRO A 488 7.51 56.25 -6.92
N PRO A 489 8.16 56.64 -5.79
CA PRO A 489 9.54 57.11 -5.81
C PRO A 489 10.50 55.98 -6.22
N PRO A 490 11.65 56.32 -6.85
CA PRO A 490 12.63 55.33 -7.26
C PRO A 490 13.25 54.60 -6.04
N PRO A 491 13.56 53.30 -6.17
CA PRO A 491 14.18 52.54 -5.09
C PRO A 491 15.59 53.06 -4.78
N PRO A 492 16.03 52.99 -3.51
CA PRO A 492 17.38 53.36 -3.13
C PRO A 492 18.42 52.42 -3.78
N PRO A 493 19.63 52.92 -4.07
CA PRO A 493 20.69 52.11 -4.64
C PRO A 493 21.11 50.99 -3.67
N PRO A 494 21.47 49.79 -4.19
CA PRO A 494 21.91 48.68 -3.36
C PRO A 494 23.21 49.03 -2.62
N PRO A 495 23.40 48.50 -1.40
CA PRO A 495 24.65 48.67 -0.66
C PRO A 495 25.83 48.00 -1.38
N PRO A 496 27.04 48.55 -1.28
CA PRO A 496 28.23 47.96 -1.90
C PRO A 496 28.53 46.58 -1.32
N SER A 497 28.88 45.63 -2.19
CA SER A 497 29.22 44.26 -1.80
C SER A 497 30.45 44.23 -0.90
N PRO A 498 30.48 43.37 0.14
CA PRO A 498 31.65 43.20 0.97
C PRO A 498 32.80 42.57 0.17
N PRO A 499 34.07 42.91 0.47
CA PRO A 499 35.22 42.33 -0.20
C PRO A 499 35.34 40.83 0.11
N PRO A 500 35.85 40.02 -0.85
CA PRO A 500 36.01 38.59 -0.66
C PRO A 500 37.05 38.29 0.43
N PRO A 501 36.85 37.21 1.21
CA PRO A 501 37.82 36.79 2.22
C PRO A 501 39.12 36.32 1.56
N LEU A 502 40.25 36.78 2.09
CA LEU A 502 41.60 36.36 1.71
C LEU A 502 41.77 34.86 2.04
N LEU A 503 42.01 34.05 1.00
CA LEU A 503 42.33 32.64 1.15
C LEU A 503 43.75 32.46 1.74
N PRO A 504 43.96 31.49 2.64
CA PRO A 504 45.31 31.16 3.12
C PRO A 504 46.16 30.50 2.02
N PRO A 505 47.49 30.68 2.05
CA PRO A 505 48.40 30.15 1.03
C PRO A 505 48.45 28.61 1.06
N PRO A 506 48.55 27.95 -0.12
CA PRO A 506 48.61 26.50 -0.21
C PRO A 506 49.93 25.95 0.36
N SER A 507 49.84 24.83 1.07
CA SER A 507 51.00 24.08 1.58
C SER A 507 51.81 23.44 0.43
N PRO A 508 53.15 23.34 0.56
CA PRO A 508 53.99 22.76 -0.47
C PRO A 508 53.75 21.25 -0.61
N LEU A 509 53.52 20.82 -1.85
CA LEU A 509 53.35 19.41 -2.22
C LEU A 509 54.68 18.65 -2.08
N PRO A 510 54.67 17.38 -1.63
CA PRO A 510 55.86 16.53 -1.62
C PRO A 510 56.30 16.15 -3.04
N PRO A 511 57.61 15.92 -3.27
CA PRO A 511 58.14 15.60 -4.59
C PRO A 511 57.67 14.21 -5.08
N PRO A 512 57.41 14.06 -6.39
CA PRO A 512 56.95 12.80 -6.98
C PRO A 512 58.05 11.73 -6.95
N SER A 513 57.65 10.50 -6.68
CA SER A 513 58.54 9.33 -6.72
C SER A 513 58.96 8.98 -8.15
N PRO A 514 60.19 8.48 -8.36
CA PRO A 514 60.68 8.12 -9.69
C PRO A 514 59.91 6.93 -10.27
N PRO A 515 59.68 6.91 -11.61
CA PRO A 515 58.95 5.84 -12.26
C PRO A 515 59.76 4.53 -12.31
N PRO A 516 59.09 3.36 -12.24
CA PRO A 516 59.75 2.07 -12.37
C PRO A 516 60.23 1.81 -13.81
N PRO A 517 61.26 0.97 -14.00
CA PRO A 517 61.82 0.65 -15.30
C PRO A 517 60.84 -0.15 -16.18
N PRO A 518 60.88 0.03 -17.52
CA PRO A 518 59.98 -0.65 -18.45
C PRO A 518 60.34 -2.14 -18.61
N SER A 519 59.31 -2.99 -18.55
CA SER A 519 59.40 -4.42 -18.85
C SER A 519 59.59 -4.68 -20.35
N PRO A 520 60.30 -5.74 -20.74
CA PRO A 520 60.56 -6.07 -22.15
C PRO A 520 59.29 -6.54 -22.88
N LEU A 521 59.10 -6.02 -24.09
CA LEU A 521 58.00 -6.35 -25.01
C LEU A 521 58.15 -7.79 -25.58
N PRO A 522 57.06 -8.57 -25.65
CA PRO A 522 57.06 -9.85 -26.35
C PRO A 522 57.02 -9.68 -27.89
N PRO A 523 57.53 -10.67 -28.65
CA PRO A 523 57.65 -10.59 -30.11
C PRO A 523 56.30 -10.64 -30.82
N SER A 524 56.18 -9.81 -31.86
CA SER A 524 54.99 -9.56 -32.66
C SER A 524 54.55 -10.81 -33.45
N GLN A 525 53.34 -11.30 -33.18
CA GLN A 525 52.65 -12.22 -34.12
C GLN A 525 51.88 -11.41 -35.17
N PRO A 526 51.87 -11.86 -36.45
CA PRO A 526 51.07 -11.23 -37.49
C PRO A 526 49.57 -11.50 -37.27
N PHE A 527 48.78 -10.43 -37.32
CA PHE A 527 47.32 -10.49 -37.22
C PHE A 527 46.71 -11.22 -38.42
N PRO A 528 45.74 -12.14 -38.24
CA PRO A 528 44.98 -12.68 -39.34
C PRO A 528 44.08 -11.59 -39.97
N PRO A 529 43.85 -11.64 -41.30
CA PRO A 529 42.98 -10.68 -41.96
C PRO A 529 41.54 -10.78 -41.45
N PRO A 530 40.80 -9.66 -41.40
CA PRO A 530 39.42 -9.65 -40.95
C PRO A 530 38.53 -10.47 -41.88
N PRO A 531 37.49 -11.16 -41.35
CA PRO A 531 36.54 -11.88 -42.17
C PRO A 531 35.73 -10.93 -43.06
N PRO A 532 35.32 -11.37 -44.26
CA PRO A 532 34.50 -10.56 -45.15
C PRO A 532 33.15 -10.24 -44.51
N PRO A 533 32.57 -9.05 -44.79
CA PRO A 533 31.27 -8.67 -44.25
C PRO A 533 30.17 -9.61 -44.76
N PRO A 534 29.14 -9.90 -43.94
CA PRO A 534 28.01 -10.71 -44.35
C PRO A 534 27.23 -10.03 -45.49
N PRO A 535 26.64 -10.80 -46.42
CA PRO A 535 25.82 -10.24 -47.47
C PRO A 535 24.58 -9.53 -46.89
N PRO A 536 24.12 -8.45 -47.53
CA PRO A 536 22.93 -7.74 -47.09
C PRO A 536 21.69 -8.66 -47.17
N PRO A 537 20.75 -8.55 -46.22
CA PRO A 537 19.52 -9.32 -46.26
C PRO A 537 18.69 -8.97 -47.50
N PRO A 538 17.94 -9.94 -48.07
CA PRO A 538 17.05 -9.68 -49.19
C PRO A 538 15.95 -8.68 -48.80
N PRO A 539 15.50 -7.83 -49.74
CA PRO A 539 14.42 -6.89 -49.47
C PRO A 539 13.12 -7.63 -49.14
N PRO A 540 12.29 -7.09 -48.23
CA PRO A 540 11.00 -7.68 -47.90
C PRO A 540 10.07 -7.67 -49.12
N PRO A 541 9.19 -8.69 -49.25
CA PRO A 541 8.21 -8.72 -50.33
C PRO A 541 7.22 -7.54 -50.22
N PRO A 542 6.70 -7.02 -51.36
CA PRO A 542 5.73 -5.94 -51.36
C PRO A 542 4.42 -6.36 -50.67
N SER A 543 3.89 -5.49 -49.83
CA SER A 543 2.62 -5.69 -49.14
C SER A 543 1.47 -5.83 -50.16
N PRO A 544 0.51 -6.75 -49.94
CA PRO A 544 -0.67 -6.85 -50.79
C PRO A 544 -1.55 -5.58 -50.67
N PRO A 545 -2.23 -5.18 -51.77
CA PRO A 545 -3.12 -4.03 -51.75
C PRO A 545 -4.32 -4.26 -50.80
N PRO A 546 -4.80 -3.21 -50.12
CA PRO A 546 -5.94 -3.32 -49.23
C PRO A 546 -7.22 -3.68 -50.01
N PRO A 547 -8.13 -4.48 -49.42
CA PRO A 547 -9.40 -4.82 -50.05
C PRO A 547 -10.29 -3.58 -50.18
N LEU A 548 -10.90 -3.44 -51.37
CA LEU A 548 -11.87 -2.38 -51.67
C LEU A 548 -13.10 -2.53 -50.77
N LEU A 549 -13.42 -1.48 -50.01
CA LEU A 549 -14.62 -1.41 -49.18
C LEU A 549 -15.88 -1.29 -50.06
N PRO A 550 -16.98 -1.99 -49.73
CA PRO A 550 -18.26 -1.83 -50.42
C PRO A 550 -18.90 -0.46 -50.11
N PRO A 551 -19.70 0.10 -51.04
CA PRO A 551 -20.35 1.39 -50.87
C PRO A 551 -21.42 1.35 -49.76
N PRO A 552 -21.62 2.47 -49.03
CA PRO A 552 -22.60 2.54 -47.95
C PRO A 552 -24.03 2.48 -48.47
N SER A 553 -24.88 1.69 -47.81
CA SER A 553 -26.31 1.60 -48.10
C SER A 553 -27.07 2.86 -47.67
N PRO A 554 -28.13 3.26 -48.39
CA PRO A 554 -28.95 4.43 -48.06
C PRO A 554 -29.74 4.24 -46.76
N SER A 555 -29.81 5.30 -45.96
CA SER A 555 -30.53 5.34 -44.68
C SER A 555 -32.06 5.26 -44.87
N PRO A 556 -32.79 4.51 -44.01
CA PRO A 556 -34.24 4.46 -44.05
C PRO A 556 -34.88 5.77 -43.51
N PRO A 557 -36.12 6.10 -43.96
CA PRO A 557 -36.84 7.29 -43.52
C PRO A 557 -37.29 7.21 -42.05
N PRO A 558 -37.45 8.35 -41.36
CA PRO A 558 -37.81 8.41 -39.95
C PRO A 558 -39.28 8.04 -39.70
N SER A 559 -39.53 7.31 -38.60
CA SER A 559 -40.86 6.91 -38.14
C SER A 559 -41.66 8.06 -37.49
N PRO A 560 -43.00 8.05 -37.59
CA PRO A 560 -43.85 9.07 -36.96
C PRO A 560 -43.92 8.92 -35.43
N PRO A 561 -44.17 10.03 -34.69
CA PRO A 561 -44.20 10.04 -33.23
C PRO A 561 -45.47 9.39 -32.64
N PRO A 562 -45.38 8.78 -31.43
CA PRO A 562 -46.51 8.13 -30.78
C PRO A 562 -47.48 9.14 -30.11
N PRO A 563 -48.76 8.76 -29.92
CA PRO A 563 -49.77 9.61 -29.29
C PRO A 563 -49.62 9.71 -27.76
N PRO A 564 -50.10 10.81 -27.15
CA PRO A 564 -49.97 11.06 -25.71
C PRO A 564 -50.89 10.18 -24.85
N SER A 565 -50.40 9.76 -23.69
CA SER A 565 -51.13 8.92 -22.73
C SER A 565 -52.09 9.71 -21.83
N PRO A 566 -53.21 9.12 -21.39
CA PRO A 566 -54.19 9.78 -20.53
C PRO A 566 -53.75 9.88 -19.06
N LEU A 567 -54.17 10.96 -18.41
CA LEU A 567 -53.88 11.29 -17.01
C LEU A 567 -54.67 10.43 -16.02
N PRO A 568 -54.05 9.99 -14.90
CA PRO A 568 -54.72 9.17 -13.88
C PRO A 568 -55.61 10.01 -12.92
N PRO A 569 -56.68 9.40 -12.36
CA PRO A 569 -57.62 10.07 -11.48
C PRO A 569 -57.09 10.31 -10.06
N SER A 570 -57.49 11.44 -9.48
CA SER A 570 -57.10 11.94 -8.16
C SER A 570 -57.59 11.06 -7.01
N GLN A 571 -56.69 10.69 -6.09
CA GLN A 571 -57.03 9.95 -4.86
C GLN A 571 -57.25 10.87 -3.65
N PRO A 572 -58.11 10.48 -2.69
CA PRO A 572 -58.41 11.26 -1.49
C PRO A 572 -57.28 11.21 -0.45
N PHE A 573 -57.15 12.30 0.32
CA PHE A 573 -56.11 12.52 1.32
C PHE A 573 -56.25 11.60 2.55
N PRO A 574 -55.14 11.06 3.09
CA PRO A 574 -55.15 10.28 4.33
C PRO A 574 -55.22 11.18 5.58
N PRO A 575 -55.76 10.66 6.70
CA PRO A 575 -55.83 11.39 7.96
C PRO A 575 -54.45 11.57 8.62
N PRO A 576 -54.29 12.60 9.48
CA PRO A 576 -53.02 12.92 10.11
C PRO A 576 -52.59 11.86 11.16
N PRO A 577 -51.27 11.68 11.36
CA PRO A 577 -50.74 10.73 12.32
C PRO A 577 -50.89 11.21 13.78
N PRO A 578 -50.95 10.28 14.75
CA PRO A 578 -51.02 10.61 16.17
C PRO A 578 -49.69 11.15 16.71
N PRO A 579 -49.73 11.96 17.79
CA PRO A 579 -48.53 12.58 18.38
C PRO A 579 -47.62 11.55 19.09
N PRO A 580 -46.31 11.82 19.16
CA PRO A 580 -45.34 10.94 19.80
C PRO A 580 -45.44 10.97 21.35
N PRO A 581 -45.07 9.87 22.03
CA PRO A 581 -45.04 9.81 23.49
C PRO A 581 -43.90 10.63 24.11
N PRO A 582 -44.04 11.09 25.36
CA PRO A 582 -43.02 11.88 26.05
C PRO A 582 -41.79 11.05 26.45
N PRO A 583 -40.60 11.68 26.54
CA PRO A 583 -39.36 11.01 26.92
C PRO A 583 -39.33 10.63 28.41
N PRO A 584 -38.59 9.57 28.79
CA PRO A 584 -38.40 9.16 30.17
C PRO A 584 -37.50 10.15 30.95
N PRO A 585 -37.66 10.25 32.29
CA PRO A 585 -36.84 11.11 33.12
C PRO A 585 -35.38 10.60 33.27
N PRO A 586 -34.40 11.50 33.45
CA PRO A 586 -32.99 11.17 33.62
C PRO A 586 -32.69 10.53 34.99
N PRO A 587 -31.58 9.76 35.10
CA PRO A 587 -31.21 8.99 36.29
C PRO A 587 -30.74 9.83 37.49
#